data_AF-A0A9K3HWD2-F1
#
_entry.id   AF-A0A9K3HWD2-F1
#
_cell.length_a   1.000
_cell.length_b   1.000
_cell.length_c   1.000
_cell.angle_alpha   90.00
_cell.angle_beta   90.00
_cell.angle_gamma   90.00
#
_symmetry.space_group_name_H-M   'P 1'
#
loop_
_entity.id
_entity.type
_entity.pdbx_description
1 polymer ?
#
loop_
_entity_poly.entity_id
_entity_poly.type
_entity_poly.pdbx_seq_one_letter_code
_entity_poly.pdbx_strand_id
1 'polypeptide(L)'
;MAKIIEELKVCTILFELFVLEQNMGMPSQGCRSTENHETILGDVNRRLVEAEARETKVAEERDDLATMNSNLDADHTWMRNFGVRHFFSQIVNAILDAPQNTDAVAAMVNCAREAGYKAGYAECLAQVNVVSVKKFTDKHCALRGIDTEAALSTATEAYDGLIFPPLLKLKNA
;
A
#
# COMPACT_ATOMS: atom_id res chain seq x y z
N MET A 1 36.46 11.16 -12.45
CA MET A 1 36.17 10.67 -13.82
C MET A 1 36.23 11.78 -14.87
N ALA A 2 35.59 12.93 -14.68
CA ALA A 2 35.61 14.03 -15.66
C ALA A 2 37.01 14.53 -16.08
N LYS A 3 37.97 14.57 -15.14
CA LYS A 3 39.34 15.06 -15.41
C LYS A 3 40.18 14.13 -16.30
N ILE A 4 39.89 12.83 -16.30
CA ILE A 4 40.57 11.83 -17.14
C ILE A 4 40.07 11.93 -18.59
N ILE A 5 38.81 12.32 -18.78
CA ILE A 5 38.17 12.47 -20.10
C ILE A 5 38.72 13.71 -20.85
N GLU A 6 39.00 14.80 -20.13
CA GLU A 6 39.64 16.00 -20.70
C GLU A 6 41.08 15.73 -21.18
N GLU A 7 41.89 15.06 -20.36
CA GLU A 7 43.28 14.69 -20.72
C GLU A 7 43.32 13.76 -21.95
N LEU A 8 42.39 12.80 -22.03
CA LEU A 8 42.24 11.92 -23.20
C LEU A 8 41.86 12.69 -24.49
N LYS A 9 41.06 13.76 -24.38
CA LYS A 9 40.73 14.62 -25.53
C LYS A 9 41.95 15.40 -26.03
N VAL A 10 42.75 15.95 -25.12
CA VAL A 10 43.99 16.69 -25.48
C VAL A 10 45.01 15.76 -26.14
N CYS A 11 45.21 14.55 -25.62
CA CYS A 11 46.09 13.56 -26.24
C CYS A 11 45.62 13.12 -27.64
N THR A 12 44.31 13.01 -27.85
CA THR A 12 43.74 12.62 -29.15
C THR A 12 43.96 13.72 -30.20
N ILE A 13 43.76 14.98 -29.83
CA ILE A 13 43.96 16.13 -30.72
C ILE A 13 45.45 16.29 -31.09
N LEU A 14 46.37 16.11 -30.14
CA LEU A 14 47.80 16.15 -30.40
C LEU A 14 48.27 15.02 -31.31
N PHE A 15 47.66 13.83 -31.19
CA PHE A 15 47.96 12.70 -32.06
C PHE A 15 47.48 12.94 -33.50
N GLU A 16 46.30 13.55 -33.69
CA GLU A 16 45.81 13.93 -35.03
C GLU A 16 46.66 15.03 -35.68
N LEU A 17 47.11 16.02 -34.91
CA LEU A 17 48.03 17.05 -35.40
C LEU A 17 49.39 16.48 -35.84
N PHE A 18 49.95 15.54 -35.07
CA PHE A 18 51.21 14.87 -35.41
C PHE A 18 51.07 14.01 -36.69
N VAL A 19 49.92 13.33 -36.86
CA VAL A 19 49.63 12.54 -38.06
C VAL A 19 49.40 13.41 -39.30
N LEU A 20 48.83 14.61 -39.14
CA LEU A 20 48.66 15.58 -40.22
C LEU A 20 50.00 16.19 -40.66
N GLU A 21 50.93 16.45 -39.72
CA GLU A 21 52.24 17.03 -40.02
C GLU A 21 53.15 16.04 -40.79
N GLN A 22 53.03 14.74 -40.52
CA GLN A 22 53.76 13.66 -41.22
C GLN A 22 53.24 13.38 -42.65
N ASN A 23 52.03 13.82 -42.99
CA ASN A 23 51.36 13.50 -44.26
C ASN A 23 51.48 14.58 -45.35
N MET A 24 52.20 15.69 -45.10
CA MET A 24 52.35 16.81 -46.04
C MET A 24 53.35 16.57 -47.20
N GLY A 25 53.83 15.34 -47.42
CA GLY A 25 54.75 15.02 -48.52
C GLY A 25 54.32 13.82 -49.34
N MET A 26 53.43 14.02 -50.35
CA MET A 26 53.33 13.29 -51.65
C MET A 26 52.01 13.62 -52.39
N PRO A 27 52.02 14.02 -53.68
CA PRO A 27 50.79 14.36 -54.40
C PRO A 27 50.24 13.20 -55.26
N SER A 28 48.91 13.15 -55.38
CA SER A 28 48.05 12.43 -56.36
C SER A 28 47.27 11.17 -55.95
N GLN A 29 47.54 10.53 -54.81
CA GLN A 29 46.67 9.44 -54.28
C GLN A 29 45.80 9.87 -53.07
N GLY A 30 46.09 11.05 -52.49
CA GLY A 30 45.43 11.57 -51.29
C GLY A 30 43.97 12.01 -51.46
N CYS A 31 43.60 12.64 -52.59
CA CYS A 31 42.26 13.24 -52.77
C CYS A 31 41.10 12.24 -52.64
N ARG A 32 41.22 11.02 -53.16
CA ARG A 32 40.14 10.01 -53.07
C ARG A 32 40.00 9.42 -51.66
N SER A 33 41.10 9.32 -50.92
CA SER A 33 41.08 8.84 -49.53
C SER A 33 40.50 9.91 -48.59
N THR A 34 40.78 11.18 -48.84
CA THR A 34 40.27 12.30 -48.05
C THR A 34 38.78 12.51 -48.28
N GLU A 35 38.28 12.42 -49.52
CA GLU A 35 36.83 12.48 -49.81
C GLU A 35 36.04 11.35 -49.13
N ASN A 36 36.60 10.14 -49.12
CA ASN A 36 35.97 8.99 -48.45
C ASN A 36 35.95 9.16 -46.92
N HIS A 37 37.01 9.72 -46.33
CA HIS A 37 37.04 10.01 -44.90
C HIS A 37 36.05 11.11 -44.52
N GLU A 38 35.91 12.15 -45.34
CA GLU A 38 34.97 13.25 -45.09
C GLU A 38 33.51 12.79 -45.17
N THR A 39 33.18 11.90 -46.11
CA THR A 39 31.84 11.27 -46.17
C THR A 39 31.56 10.35 -44.99
N ILE A 40 32.55 9.57 -44.52
CA ILE A 40 32.42 8.72 -43.33
C ILE A 40 32.23 9.57 -42.07
N LEU A 41 33.01 10.64 -41.90
CA LEU A 41 32.86 11.56 -40.77
C LEU A 41 31.50 12.25 -40.77
N GLY A 42 30.98 12.63 -41.95
CA GLY A 42 29.63 13.15 -42.10
C GLY A 42 28.55 12.14 -41.67
N ASP A 43 28.69 10.88 -42.05
CA ASP A 43 27.78 9.79 -41.63
C ASP A 43 27.83 9.53 -40.13
N VAL A 44 29.05 9.46 -39.56
CA VAL A 44 29.26 9.27 -38.12
C VAL A 44 28.69 10.44 -37.33
N ASN A 45 28.91 11.67 -37.77
CA ASN A 45 28.35 12.87 -37.12
C ASN A 45 26.82 12.86 -37.16
N ARG A 46 26.23 12.49 -38.30
CA ARG A 46 24.76 12.33 -38.40
C ARG A 46 24.24 11.28 -37.42
N ARG A 47 24.85 10.10 -37.38
CA ARG A 47 24.45 9.01 -36.47
C ARG A 47 24.65 9.37 -35.00
N LEU A 48 25.66 10.17 -34.67
CA LEU A 48 25.90 10.68 -33.33
C LEU A 48 24.79 11.64 -32.91
N VAL A 49 24.42 12.60 -33.76
CA VAL A 49 23.29 13.53 -33.48
C VAL A 49 21.98 12.76 -33.33
N GLU A 50 21.72 11.77 -34.17
CA GLU A 50 20.53 10.90 -34.03
C GLU A 50 20.56 10.06 -32.76
N ALA A 51 21.73 9.60 -32.31
CA ALA A 51 21.87 8.85 -31.07
C ALA A 51 21.66 9.75 -29.85
N GLU A 52 22.24 10.95 -29.83
CA GLU A 52 22.04 11.94 -28.76
C GLU A 52 20.56 12.33 -28.64
N ALA A 53 19.86 12.57 -29.76
CA ALA A 53 18.43 12.85 -29.75
C ALA A 53 17.57 11.68 -29.23
N ARG A 54 18.01 10.43 -29.45
CA ARG A 54 17.35 9.25 -28.88
C ARG A 54 17.60 9.14 -27.37
N GLU A 55 18.80 9.45 -26.92
CA GLU A 55 19.13 9.44 -25.49
C GLU A 55 18.34 10.48 -24.71
N THR A 56 18.20 11.71 -25.23
CA THR A 56 17.38 12.75 -24.58
C THR A 56 15.92 12.33 -24.50
N LYS A 57 15.38 11.78 -25.58
CA LYS A 57 13.99 11.31 -25.60
C LYS A 57 13.74 10.17 -24.61
N VAL A 58 14.66 9.20 -24.54
CA VAL A 58 14.57 8.10 -23.57
C VAL A 58 14.69 8.63 -22.14
N ALA A 59 15.51 9.66 -21.90
CA ALA A 59 15.63 10.29 -20.59
C ALA A 59 14.32 10.97 -20.17
N GLU A 60 13.66 11.69 -21.06
CA GLU A 60 12.34 12.30 -20.83
C GLU A 60 11.27 11.25 -20.53
N GLU A 61 11.17 10.20 -21.35
CA GLU A 61 10.21 9.10 -21.14
C GLU A 61 10.43 8.39 -19.79
N ARG A 62 11.69 8.27 -19.35
CA ARG A 62 12.03 7.70 -18.04
C ARG A 62 11.62 8.61 -16.87
N ASP A 63 11.72 9.92 -17.03
CA ASP A 63 11.32 10.88 -16.01
C ASP A 63 9.79 10.95 -15.86
N ASP A 64 9.07 10.92 -16.98
CA ASP A 64 7.61 10.79 -17.00
C ASP A 64 7.15 9.51 -16.30
N LEU A 65 7.82 8.39 -16.58
CA LEU A 65 7.52 7.12 -15.95
C LEU A 65 7.84 7.12 -14.45
N ALA A 66 8.95 7.75 -14.04
CA ALA A 66 9.29 7.92 -12.63
C ALA A 66 8.24 8.77 -11.89
N THR A 67 7.72 9.80 -12.54
CA THR A 67 6.65 10.66 -12.01
C THR A 67 5.33 9.90 -11.91
N MET A 68 4.95 9.12 -12.92
CA MET A 68 3.76 8.27 -12.85
C MET A 68 3.86 7.23 -11.74
N ASN A 69 5.05 6.62 -11.56
CA ASN A 69 5.25 5.62 -10.53
C ASN A 69 5.18 6.23 -9.11
N SER A 70 5.73 7.43 -8.91
CA SER A 70 5.63 8.11 -7.62
C SER A 70 4.20 8.53 -7.28
N ASN A 71 3.42 8.95 -8.27
CA ASN A 71 1.98 9.22 -8.11
C ASN A 71 1.21 7.94 -7.75
N LEU A 72 1.50 6.82 -8.41
CA LEU A 72 0.87 5.53 -8.10
C LEU A 72 1.18 5.07 -6.68
N ASP A 73 2.43 5.23 -6.23
CA ASP A 73 2.83 4.90 -4.85
C ASP A 73 2.13 5.79 -3.83
N ALA A 74 1.95 7.08 -4.14
CA ALA A 74 1.21 8.02 -3.30
C ALA A 74 -0.27 7.64 -3.21
N ASP A 75 -0.91 7.33 -4.33
CA ASP A 75 -2.31 6.88 -4.38
C ASP A 75 -2.51 5.56 -3.64
N HIS A 76 -1.61 4.59 -3.84
CA HIS A 76 -1.65 3.31 -3.14
C HIS A 76 -1.48 3.49 -1.63
N THR A 77 -0.55 4.35 -1.21
CA THR A 77 -0.34 4.69 0.21
C THR A 77 -1.57 5.39 0.80
N TRP A 78 -2.19 6.30 0.06
CA TRP A 78 -3.43 6.97 0.46
C TRP A 78 -4.58 5.98 0.60
N MET A 79 -4.78 5.08 -0.37
CA MET A 79 -5.81 4.05 -0.30
C MET A 79 -5.60 3.09 0.89
N ARG A 80 -4.35 2.72 1.16
CA ARG A 80 -3.98 1.86 2.30
C ARG A 80 -4.25 2.53 3.64
N ASN A 81 -3.93 3.82 3.76
CA ASN A 81 -4.04 4.55 5.02
C ASN A 81 -5.45 5.10 5.26
N PHE A 82 -6.15 5.54 4.21
CA PHE A 82 -7.37 6.34 4.30
C PHE A 82 -8.53 5.84 3.44
N GLY A 83 -8.28 5.17 2.31
CA GLY A 83 -9.34 4.85 1.35
C GLY A 83 -10.35 3.81 1.85
N VAL A 84 -9.89 2.58 2.11
CA VAL A 84 -10.80 1.47 2.43
C VAL A 84 -10.95 1.31 3.94
N ARG A 85 -9.83 1.16 4.65
CA ARG A 85 -9.84 0.88 6.09
C ARG A 85 -10.50 1.98 6.91
N HIS A 86 -10.21 3.25 6.60
CA HIS A 86 -10.77 4.37 7.36
C HIS A 86 -12.26 4.58 7.07
N PHE A 87 -12.68 4.43 5.80
CA PHE A 87 -14.10 4.47 5.44
C PHE A 87 -14.90 3.35 6.11
N PHE A 88 -14.40 2.10 6.10
CA PHE A 88 -15.02 1.01 6.83
C PHE A 88 -15.07 1.27 8.34
N SER A 89 -13.99 1.80 8.93
CA SER A 89 -13.97 2.17 10.34
C SER A 89 -14.98 3.26 10.68
N GLN A 90 -15.13 4.28 9.84
CA GLN A 90 -16.12 5.33 10.06
C GLN A 90 -17.55 4.79 9.94
N ILE A 91 -17.82 3.90 8.98
CA ILE A 91 -19.12 3.25 8.85
C ILE A 91 -19.42 2.39 10.07
N VAL A 92 -18.48 1.56 10.50
CA VAL A 92 -18.66 0.70 11.68
C VAL A 92 -18.92 1.54 12.92
N ASN A 93 -18.13 2.60 13.15
CA ASN A 93 -18.33 3.50 14.28
C ASN A 93 -19.68 4.21 14.18
N ALA A 94 -20.07 4.73 13.02
CA ALA A 94 -21.37 5.38 12.83
C ALA A 94 -22.56 4.42 13.05
N ILE A 95 -22.40 3.12 12.80
CA ILE A 95 -23.41 2.10 13.09
C ILE A 95 -23.46 1.82 14.59
N LEU A 96 -22.30 1.60 15.22
CA LEU A 96 -22.26 1.30 16.66
C LEU A 96 -22.69 2.50 17.51
N ASP A 97 -22.40 3.72 17.06
CA ASP A 97 -22.72 4.97 17.74
C ASP A 97 -24.15 5.48 17.44
N ALA A 98 -24.89 4.82 16.54
CA ALA A 98 -26.29 5.16 16.32
C ALA A 98 -27.09 4.84 17.59
N PRO A 99 -27.92 5.76 18.12
CA PRO A 99 -28.56 5.58 19.43
C PRO A 99 -29.45 4.33 19.52
N GLN A 100 -30.03 3.90 18.39
CA GLN A 100 -30.81 2.66 18.33
C GLN A 100 -29.93 1.39 18.46
N ASN A 101 -28.67 1.48 18.07
CA ASN A 101 -27.72 0.38 18.05
C ASN A 101 -26.88 0.35 19.33
N THR A 102 -26.60 1.51 19.94
CA THR A 102 -25.94 1.60 21.25
C THR A 102 -26.71 0.86 22.32
N ASP A 103 -28.05 0.94 22.30
CA ASP A 103 -28.92 0.26 23.26
C ASP A 103 -28.89 -1.26 23.07
N ALA A 104 -28.94 -1.74 21.82
CA ALA A 104 -28.86 -3.16 21.50
C ALA A 104 -27.49 -3.76 21.86
N VAL A 105 -26.40 -3.04 21.57
CA VAL A 105 -25.04 -3.42 21.97
C VAL A 105 -24.92 -3.46 23.50
N ALA A 106 -25.41 -2.44 24.19
CA ALA A 106 -25.37 -2.38 25.65
C ALA A 106 -26.19 -3.51 26.28
N ALA A 107 -27.37 -3.81 25.73
CA ALA A 107 -28.19 -4.94 26.16
C ALA A 107 -27.47 -6.28 25.95
N MET A 108 -26.90 -6.51 24.77
CA MET A 108 -26.11 -7.71 24.47
C MET A 108 -24.93 -7.88 25.43
N VAL A 109 -24.15 -6.83 25.66
CA VAL A 109 -23.00 -6.87 26.59
C VAL A 109 -23.45 -7.19 28.02
N ASN A 110 -24.55 -6.59 28.48
CA ASN A 110 -25.08 -6.85 29.81
C ASN A 110 -25.61 -8.29 29.96
N CYS A 111 -26.40 -8.77 29.00
CA CYS A 111 -26.89 -10.14 29.00
C CYS A 111 -25.74 -11.16 28.93
N ALA A 112 -24.70 -10.89 28.12
CA ALA A 112 -23.53 -11.76 28.03
C ALA A 112 -22.77 -11.82 29.36
N ARG A 113 -22.63 -10.66 30.03
CA ARG A 113 -22.03 -10.57 31.36
C ARG A 113 -22.83 -11.36 32.40
N GLU A 114 -24.15 -11.21 32.43
CA GLU A 114 -25.02 -11.94 33.35
C GLU A 114 -25.01 -13.46 33.10
N ALA A 115 -25.07 -13.88 31.84
CA ALA A 115 -24.95 -15.28 31.45
C ALA A 115 -23.60 -15.87 31.88
N GLY A 116 -22.50 -15.15 31.64
CA GLY A 116 -21.16 -15.53 32.09
C GLY A 116 -21.04 -15.62 33.61
N TYR A 117 -21.59 -14.66 34.35
CA TYR A 117 -21.61 -14.70 35.81
C TYR A 117 -22.37 -15.92 36.34
N LYS A 118 -23.54 -16.22 35.76
CA LYS A 118 -24.34 -17.38 36.17
C LYS A 118 -23.62 -18.70 35.87
N ALA A 119 -23.02 -18.81 34.68
CA ALA A 119 -22.24 -19.98 34.29
C ALA A 119 -21.02 -20.19 35.20
N GLY A 120 -20.23 -19.14 35.46
CA GLY A 120 -19.07 -19.21 36.35
C GLY A 120 -19.44 -19.52 37.79
N TYR A 121 -20.56 -18.98 38.30
CA TYR A 121 -21.06 -19.33 39.63
C TYR A 121 -21.47 -20.80 39.71
N ALA A 122 -22.12 -21.34 38.68
CA ALA A 122 -22.49 -22.75 38.60
C ALA A 122 -21.27 -23.67 38.55
N GLU A 123 -20.23 -23.30 37.79
CA GLU A 123 -18.96 -24.03 37.73
C GLU A 123 -18.25 -24.04 39.09
N CYS A 124 -18.16 -22.88 39.75
CA CYS A 124 -17.59 -22.76 41.09
C CYS A 124 -18.36 -23.64 42.10
N LEU A 125 -19.69 -23.60 42.05
CA LEU A 125 -20.55 -24.49 42.84
C LEU A 125 -20.24 -25.97 42.59
N ALA A 126 -20.09 -26.36 41.33
CA ALA A 126 -19.76 -27.74 40.97
C ALA A 126 -18.42 -28.17 41.56
N GLN A 127 -17.39 -27.32 41.43
CA GLN A 127 -16.04 -27.60 41.96
C GLN A 127 -16.01 -27.67 43.49
N VAL A 128 -16.63 -26.70 44.19
CA VAL A 128 -16.68 -26.69 45.65
C VAL A 128 -17.44 -27.90 46.19
N ASN A 129 -18.53 -28.29 45.53
CA ASN A 129 -19.33 -29.44 45.94
C ASN A 129 -18.62 -30.78 45.80
N VAL A 130 -17.55 -30.90 45.01
CA VAL A 130 -16.73 -32.12 44.95
C VAL A 130 -15.97 -32.34 46.26
N VAL A 131 -15.50 -31.25 46.89
CA VAL A 131 -14.61 -31.31 48.07
C VAL A 131 -15.34 -31.04 49.39
N SER A 132 -16.56 -30.50 49.35
CA SER A 132 -17.31 -30.13 50.56
C SER A 132 -18.18 -31.26 51.12
N VAL A 133 -18.15 -31.44 52.44
CA VAL A 133 -19.03 -32.40 53.17
C VAL A 133 -20.50 -31.98 53.08
N LYS A 134 -20.78 -30.67 53.01
CA LYS A 134 -22.12 -30.12 52.79
C LYS A 134 -22.26 -29.67 51.34
N LYS A 135 -23.38 -30.01 50.70
CA LYS A 135 -23.70 -29.55 49.35
C LYS A 135 -24.24 -28.12 49.38
N PHE A 136 -23.57 -27.25 48.66
CA PHE A 136 -24.01 -25.90 48.35
C PHE A 136 -24.97 -25.92 47.17
N THR A 137 -25.93 -25.00 47.18
CA THR A 137 -26.92 -24.81 46.12
C THR A 137 -26.83 -23.39 45.57
N ASP A 138 -27.46 -23.13 44.44
CA ASP A 138 -27.52 -21.83 43.79
C ASP A 138 -28.36 -20.77 44.53
N LYS A 139 -28.87 -21.09 45.73
CA LYS A 139 -29.78 -20.24 46.53
C LYS A 139 -29.26 -18.82 46.79
N HIS A 140 -27.94 -18.62 46.77
CA HIS A 140 -27.29 -17.33 46.99
C HIS A 140 -26.80 -16.68 45.68
N CYS A 141 -27.07 -17.30 44.53
CA CYS A 141 -26.80 -16.68 43.24
C CYS A 141 -27.73 -15.48 43.06
N ALA A 142 -27.16 -14.30 42.77
CA ALA A 142 -27.93 -13.09 42.48
C ALA A 142 -28.82 -13.24 41.23
N LEU A 143 -28.48 -14.16 40.33
CA LEU A 143 -29.19 -14.45 39.09
C LEU A 143 -30.01 -15.75 39.17
N ARG A 144 -30.35 -16.18 40.39
CA ARG A 144 -31.14 -17.40 40.62
C ARG A 144 -32.52 -17.28 39.96
N GLY A 145 -32.90 -18.29 39.20
CA GLY A 145 -34.20 -18.36 38.51
C GLY A 145 -34.34 -17.43 37.31
N ILE A 146 -33.32 -16.61 37.00
CA ILE A 146 -33.29 -15.77 35.81
C ILE A 146 -32.75 -16.60 34.65
N ASP A 147 -33.46 -16.65 33.53
CA ASP A 147 -32.97 -17.30 32.31
C ASP A 147 -32.03 -16.37 31.54
N THR A 148 -30.79 -16.29 31.99
CA THR A 148 -29.75 -15.45 31.39
C THR A 148 -29.33 -15.93 30.00
N GLU A 149 -29.53 -17.22 29.70
CA GLU A 149 -29.17 -17.80 28.40
C GLU A 149 -30.21 -17.40 27.33
N ALA A 150 -31.50 -17.51 27.65
CA ALA A 150 -32.56 -17.02 26.77
C ALA A 150 -32.48 -15.48 26.58
N ALA A 151 -32.15 -14.74 27.65
CA ALA A 151 -31.94 -13.29 27.56
C ALA A 151 -30.77 -12.94 26.63
N LEU A 152 -29.65 -13.66 26.73
CA LEU A 152 -28.51 -13.48 25.82
C LEU A 152 -28.85 -13.83 24.38
N SER A 153 -29.57 -14.93 24.14
CA SER A 153 -30.03 -15.31 22.80
C SER A 153 -30.88 -14.20 22.17
N THR A 154 -31.85 -13.68 22.94
CA THR A 154 -32.74 -12.60 22.49
C THR A 154 -31.96 -11.31 22.18
N ALA A 155 -31.00 -10.95 23.03
CA ALA A 155 -30.16 -9.76 22.80
C ALA A 155 -29.22 -9.95 21.59
N THR A 156 -28.76 -11.17 21.33
CA THR A 156 -27.95 -11.51 20.16
C THR A 156 -28.77 -11.39 18.88
N GLU A 157 -29.99 -11.92 18.86
CA GLU A 157 -30.91 -11.76 17.72
C GLU A 157 -31.21 -10.27 17.43
N ALA A 158 -31.39 -9.47 18.48
CA ALA A 158 -31.58 -8.03 18.34
C ALA A 158 -30.34 -7.31 17.77
N TYR A 159 -29.13 -7.73 18.18
CA TYR A 159 -27.87 -7.21 17.65
C TYR A 159 -27.64 -7.62 16.19
N ASP A 160 -27.92 -8.87 15.84
CA ASP A 160 -27.81 -9.40 14.47
C ASP A 160 -28.85 -8.76 13.54
N GLY A 161 -30.00 -8.36 14.09
CA GLY A 161 -31.07 -7.64 13.40
C GLY A 161 -30.82 -6.14 13.18
N LEU A 162 -29.68 -5.59 13.63
CA LEU A 162 -29.37 -4.17 13.44
C LEU A 162 -29.23 -3.82 11.96
N ILE A 163 -30.13 -2.97 11.47
CA ILE A 163 -30.16 -2.54 10.08
C ILE A 163 -29.21 -1.36 9.90
N PHE A 164 -28.39 -1.38 8.83
CA PHE A 164 -27.60 -0.24 8.38
C PHE A 164 -28.50 0.93 7.94
N PRO A 165 -28.53 2.06 8.66
CA PRO A 165 -29.29 3.23 8.22
C PRO A 165 -28.84 3.79 6.84
N PRO A 166 -27.56 3.72 6.45
CA PRO A 166 -27.13 4.11 5.09
C PRO A 166 -27.67 3.20 3.97
N LEU A 167 -27.81 1.89 4.20
CA LEU A 167 -28.33 0.95 3.18
C LEU A 167 -29.84 1.15 2.94
N LEU A 168 -30.58 1.58 3.96
CA LEU A 168 -31.99 1.95 3.84
C LEU A 168 -32.20 3.15 2.90
N LYS A 169 -31.24 4.08 2.84
CA LYS A 169 -31.29 5.22 1.92
C LYS A 169 -30.93 4.83 0.48
N LEU A 170 -30.05 3.85 0.29
CA LEU A 170 -29.67 3.34 -1.04
C LEU A 170 -30.73 2.42 -1.66
N LYS A 171 -31.53 1.72 -0.85
CA LYS A 171 -32.62 0.87 -1.34
C LYS A 171 -33.80 1.66 -1.94
N ASN A 172 -33.94 2.93 -1.57
CA ASN A 172 -35.05 3.81 -1.95
C ASN A 172 -34.61 4.93 -2.91
N ALA A 173 -33.39 4.87 -3.45
CA ALA A 173 -32.85 5.76 -4.48
C ALA A 173 -32.80 5.03 -5.82
#